data_AF-A0A9P5TZI4-F1
#
_entry.id   AF-A0A9P5TZI4-F1
#
_cell.length_a   1.000
_cell.length_b   1.000
_cell.length_c   1.000
_cell.angle_alpha   90.00
_cell.angle_beta   90.00
_cell.angle_gamma   90.00
#
_symmetry.space_group_name_H-M   'P 1'
#
loop_
_entity.id
_entity.type
_entity.pdbx_description
1 polymer ?
#
loop_
_entity_poly.entity_id
_entity_poly.type
_entity_poly.pdbx_seq_one_letter_code
_entity_poly.pdbx_strand_id
1 'polypeptide(L)'
;MKRSHSGPSTEEEKRYSKVQTGSRELNESESQRIIVELEKEVEVLQKQDKSRNDLMKLKIMNWVPEAITETHNKCDSAFRLLRKANLQLMEYQGKLKIPVSASFVNESEPNENPRPFTNLDSTDDITALKEKVTSLEEELGTLKALHACCSYTPLIDDPAVTDKEESSVAAETKEANHSGESRLSRDNSPAVVPGLTVNVALGWVKLLLISGPTLYPLPFPQGANQGTWFEGAFAFVNINLGGPYTLLIECWVELERLHQWQGKTTGLTGKNIRPAELTSWIDSGRYGKRGKKIVIISACITAFGEKVWTWWMYLQPEWRKKGTDNRPLPVTNF
;
A
#
# COMPACT_ATOMS: atom_id res chain seq x y z
N MET A 1 62.70 -0.14 64.79
CA MET A 1 63.28 -0.54 63.49
C MET A 1 62.57 0.23 62.38
N LYS A 2 63.25 1.20 61.77
CA LYS A 2 62.73 2.00 60.64
C LYS A 2 63.26 1.35 59.35
N ARG A 3 62.38 0.84 58.48
CA ARG A 3 62.74 0.37 57.13
C ARG A 3 62.54 1.52 56.16
N SER A 4 63.65 2.03 55.64
CA SER A 4 63.70 2.97 54.53
C SER A 4 63.46 2.19 53.24
N HIS A 5 62.35 2.46 52.54
CA HIS A 5 62.15 2.00 51.16
C HIS A 5 62.83 2.98 50.21
N SER A 6 63.88 2.48 49.54
CA SER A 6 64.55 3.12 48.42
C SER A 6 63.59 3.23 47.24
N GLY A 7 63.36 4.46 46.76
CA GLY A 7 62.54 4.74 45.60
C GLY A 7 63.13 4.14 44.31
N PRO A 8 62.28 3.64 43.40
CA PRO A 8 62.74 3.17 42.10
C PRO A 8 63.11 4.34 41.17
N SER A 9 64.05 4.01 40.30
CA SER A 9 64.78 4.85 39.35
C SER A 9 63.89 5.63 38.39
N THR A 10 64.05 6.96 38.39
CA THR A 10 63.38 7.94 37.52
C THR A 10 63.69 7.83 36.02
N GLU A 11 64.52 6.88 35.60
CA GLU A 11 64.87 6.68 34.19
C GLU A 11 63.98 5.68 33.45
N GLU A 12 63.48 4.63 34.11
CA GLU A 12 62.60 3.66 33.46
C GLU A 12 61.21 4.25 33.21
N GLU A 13 60.69 5.05 34.14
CA GLU A 13 59.41 5.75 34.00
C GLU A 13 59.40 6.74 32.82
N LYS A 14 60.55 7.37 32.53
CA LYS A 14 60.74 8.21 31.33
C LYS A 14 60.78 7.40 30.03
N ARG A 15 61.23 6.14 30.05
CA ARG A 15 61.21 5.26 28.88
C ARG A 15 59.79 4.74 28.57
N TYR A 16 58.99 4.43 29.59
CA TYR A 16 57.59 4.03 29.39
C TYR A 16 56.68 5.19 28.97
N SER A 17 56.91 6.41 29.46
CA SER A 17 56.11 7.58 29.09
C SER A 17 56.32 8.00 27.62
N LYS A 18 57.51 7.76 27.04
CA LYS A 18 57.83 8.14 25.65
C LYS A 18 57.30 7.17 24.59
N VAL A 19 56.97 5.93 24.97
CA VAL A 19 56.38 4.93 24.04
C VAL A 19 54.86 5.09 23.93
N GLN A 20 54.17 5.57 24.97
CA GLN A 20 52.71 5.77 24.95
C GLN A 20 52.24 6.98 24.15
N THR A 21 53.07 8.03 23.99
CA THR A 21 52.68 9.22 23.22
C THR A 21 52.75 9.00 21.70
N GLY A 22 53.66 8.16 21.20
CA GLY A 22 53.82 7.92 19.76
C GLY A 22 52.74 7.04 19.12
N SER A 23 52.20 6.06 19.85
CA SER A 23 51.14 5.16 19.33
C SER A 23 49.73 5.76 19.42
N ARG A 24 49.53 6.84 20.19
CA ARG A 24 48.21 7.45 20.37
C ARG A 24 47.87 8.43 19.25
N GLU A 25 48.85 9.19 18.75
CA GLU A 25 48.63 10.21 17.72
C GLU A 25 48.38 9.64 16.32
N LEU A 26 48.99 8.49 15.97
CA LEU A 26 48.76 7.84 14.68
C LEU A 26 47.35 7.21 14.60
N ASN A 27 46.84 6.67 15.70
CA ASN A 27 45.51 6.06 15.75
C ASN A 27 44.39 7.10 15.70
N GLU A 28 44.64 8.33 16.16
CA GLU A 28 43.63 9.39 16.15
C GLU A 28 43.38 9.92 14.73
N SER A 29 44.43 10.05 13.91
CA SER A 29 44.26 10.47 12.50
C SER A 29 43.53 9.41 11.66
N GLU A 30 43.77 8.12 11.90
CA GLU A 30 43.09 7.04 11.19
C GLU A 30 41.62 6.94 11.62
N SER A 31 41.35 7.06 12.92
CA SER A 31 39.99 7.08 13.46
C SER A 31 39.17 8.24 12.88
N GLN A 32 39.76 9.44 12.78
CA GLN A 32 39.11 10.60 12.17
C GLN A 32 38.79 10.38 10.68
N ARG A 33 39.68 9.70 9.93
CA ARG A 33 39.40 9.37 8.52
C ARG A 33 38.23 8.40 8.39
N ILE A 34 38.18 7.36 9.23
CA ILE A 34 37.09 6.38 9.23
C ILE A 34 35.76 7.06 9.58
N ILE A 35 35.74 7.97 10.56
CA ILE A 35 34.53 8.72 10.93
C ILE A 35 34.00 9.53 9.73
N VAL A 36 34.87 10.28 9.04
CA VAL A 36 34.47 11.09 7.88
C VAL A 36 33.96 10.22 6.72
N GLU A 37 34.54 9.02 6.54
CA GLU A 37 34.08 8.07 5.53
C GLU A 37 32.68 7.52 5.86
N LEU A 38 32.45 7.11 7.11
CA LEU A 38 31.15 6.64 7.58
C LEU A 38 30.07 7.73 7.51
N GLU A 39 30.40 8.99 7.85
CA GLU A 39 29.46 10.11 7.74
C GLU A 39 29.01 10.33 6.29
N LYS A 40 29.94 10.21 5.33
CA LYS A 40 29.62 10.29 3.89
C LYS A 40 28.74 9.12 3.45
N GLU A 41 29.02 7.91 3.91
CA GLU A 41 28.22 6.73 3.57
C GLU A 41 26.79 6.85 4.12
N VAL A 42 26.62 7.31 5.36
CA VAL A 42 25.30 7.60 5.95
C VAL A 42 24.55 8.65 5.15
N GLU A 43 25.23 9.72 4.69
CA GLU A 43 24.59 10.75 3.87
C GLU A 43 24.11 10.19 2.51
N VAL A 44 24.90 9.31 1.88
CA VAL A 44 24.53 8.63 0.62
C VAL A 44 23.31 7.73 0.84
N LEU A 45 23.30 6.93 1.90
CA LEU A 45 22.18 6.04 2.22
C LEU A 45 20.89 6.82 2.51
N GLN A 46 20.98 7.94 3.25
CA GLN A 46 19.83 8.80 3.50
C GLN A 46 19.25 9.42 2.21
N LYS A 47 20.13 9.88 1.29
CA LYS A 47 19.70 10.39 -0.02
C LYS A 47 19.02 9.31 -0.86
N GLN A 48 19.56 8.09 -0.84
CA GLN A 48 18.99 6.94 -1.55
C GLN A 48 17.62 6.57 -1.00
N ASP A 49 17.45 6.49 0.32
CA ASP A 49 16.16 6.20 0.95
C ASP A 49 15.11 7.29 0.70
N LYS A 50 15.53 8.56 0.69
CA LYS A 50 14.64 9.67 0.33
C LYS A 50 14.15 9.55 -1.11
N SER A 51 15.06 9.34 -2.06
CA SER A 51 14.74 9.14 -3.49
C SER A 51 13.79 7.96 -3.70
N ARG A 52 14.02 6.87 -2.98
CA ARG A 52 13.19 5.66 -2.98
C ARG A 52 11.77 5.90 -2.46
N ASN A 53 11.63 6.64 -1.36
CA ASN A 53 10.34 7.03 -0.82
C ASN A 53 9.59 7.97 -1.77
N ASP A 54 10.28 8.95 -2.36
CA ASP A 54 9.68 9.87 -3.33
C ASP A 54 9.18 9.12 -4.58
N LEU A 55 9.94 8.13 -5.06
CA LEU A 55 9.54 7.27 -6.18
C LEU A 55 8.34 6.38 -5.83
N MET A 56 8.30 5.79 -4.64
CA MET A 56 7.18 4.96 -4.19
C MET A 56 5.91 5.79 -4.06
N LYS A 57 6.02 7.00 -3.49
CA LYS A 57 4.94 7.97 -3.40
C LYS A 57 4.40 8.33 -4.79
N LEU A 58 5.28 8.62 -5.74
CA LEU A 58 4.90 8.90 -7.13
C LEU A 58 4.12 7.73 -7.76
N LYS A 59 4.61 6.50 -7.59
CA LYS A 59 3.98 5.30 -8.14
C LYS A 59 2.58 5.07 -7.58
N ILE A 60 2.40 5.20 -6.26
CA ILE A 60 1.08 5.05 -5.61
C ILE A 60 0.12 6.14 -6.12
N MET A 61 0.60 7.38 -6.24
CA MET A 61 -0.25 8.51 -6.64
C MET A 61 -0.72 8.43 -8.10
N ASN A 62 0.02 7.77 -8.98
CA ASN A 62 -0.38 7.53 -10.37
C ASN A 62 -1.27 6.28 -10.53
N TRP A 63 -0.98 5.23 -9.77
CA TRP A 63 -1.70 3.96 -9.89
C TRP A 63 -3.14 4.02 -9.31
N VAL A 64 -3.35 4.76 -8.23
CA VAL A 64 -4.69 4.84 -7.60
C VAL A 64 -5.76 5.43 -8.55
N PRO A 65 -5.53 6.58 -9.24
CA PRO A 65 -6.48 7.09 -10.22
C PRO A 65 -6.76 6.14 -11.39
N GLU A 66 -5.73 5.45 -11.88
CA GLU A 66 -5.88 4.46 -12.96
C GLU A 66 -6.75 3.28 -12.53
N ALA A 67 -6.47 2.71 -11.35
CA ALA A 67 -7.24 1.60 -10.79
C ALA A 67 -8.71 1.99 -10.54
N ILE A 68 -8.97 3.21 -10.05
CA ILE A 68 -10.33 3.74 -9.88
C ILE A 68 -11.04 3.85 -11.23
N THR A 69 -10.37 4.41 -12.23
CA THR A 69 -10.94 4.61 -13.58
C THR A 69 -11.24 3.28 -14.25
N GLU A 70 -10.32 2.32 -14.17
CA GLU A 70 -10.50 0.97 -14.70
C GLU A 70 -11.67 0.26 -14.03
N THR A 71 -11.76 0.33 -12.71
CA THR A 71 -12.86 -0.29 -11.95
C THR A 71 -14.20 0.33 -12.31
N HIS A 72 -14.27 1.65 -12.43
CA HIS A 72 -15.48 2.36 -12.84
C HIS A 72 -15.93 1.95 -14.25
N ASN A 73 -14.99 1.90 -15.20
CA ASN A 73 -15.26 1.46 -16.57
C ASN A 73 -15.76 0.00 -16.63
N LYS A 74 -15.22 -0.89 -15.79
CA LYS A 74 -15.68 -2.27 -15.68
C LYS A 74 -17.11 -2.34 -15.13
N CYS A 75 -17.41 -1.60 -14.06
CA CYS A 75 -18.76 -1.52 -13.51
C CYS A 75 -19.75 -0.96 -14.53
N ASP A 76 -19.43 0.14 -15.20
CA ASP A 76 -20.28 0.76 -16.22
C ASP A 76 -20.54 -0.18 -17.40
N SER A 77 -19.53 -0.93 -17.84
CA SER A 77 -19.69 -1.96 -18.87
C SER A 77 -20.66 -3.05 -18.43
N ALA A 78 -20.51 -3.56 -17.20
CA ALA A 78 -21.42 -4.56 -16.64
C ALA A 78 -22.86 -4.03 -16.52
N PHE A 79 -23.06 -2.79 -16.07
CA PHE A 79 -24.38 -2.16 -16.01
C PHE A 79 -25.01 -1.97 -17.39
N ARG A 80 -24.22 -1.62 -18.41
CA ARG A 80 -24.71 -1.53 -19.80
C ARG A 80 -25.16 -2.88 -20.33
N LEU A 81 -24.39 -3.95 -20.08
CA LEU A 81 -24.77 -5.31 -20.47
C LEU A 81 -26.05 -5.75 -19.75
N LEU A 82 -26.17 -5.50 -18.45
CA LEU A 82 -27.37 -5.80 -17.68
C LEU A 82 -28.59 -5.03 -18.19
N ARG A 83 -28.44 -3.73 -18.50
CA ARG A 83 -29.52 -2.92 -19.10
C ARG A 83 -29.94 -3.47 -20.46
N LYS A 84 -28.98 -3.87 -21.30
CA LYS A 84 -29.25 -4.51 -22.61
C LYS A 84 -30.02 -5.82 -22.46
N ALA A 85 -29.59 -6.69 -21.53
CA ALA A 85 -30.26 -7.96 -21.25
C ALA A 85 -31.69 -7.74 -20.74
N ASN A 86 -31.89 -6.78 -19.84
CA ASN A 86 -33.22 -6.43 -19.33
C ASN A 86 -34.15 -5.92 -20.44
N LEU A 87 -33.65 -5.08 -21.36
CA LEU A 87 -34.42 -4.61 -22.51
C LEU A 87 -34.86 -5.77 -23.42
N GLN A 88 -33.96 -6.71 -23.70
CA GLN A 88 -34.27 -7.91 -24.48
C GLN A 88 -35.30 -8.78 -23.78
N LEU A 89 -35.18 -8.95 -22.47
CA LEU A 89 -36.12 -9.73 -21.67
C LEU A 89 -37.53 -9.11 -21.69
N MET A 90 -37.63 -7.78 -21.60
CA MET A 90 -38.92 -7.08 -21.74
C MET A 90 -39.52 -7.24 -23.15
N GLU A 91 -38.70 -7.20 -24.20
CA GLU A 91 -39.15 -7.46 -25.58
C GLU A 91 -39.75 -8.87 -25.70
N TYR A 92 -39.09 -9.87 -25.11
CA TYR A 92 -39.57 -11.25 -25.12
C TYR A 92 -40.84 -11.46 -24.28
N GLN A 93 -40.94 -10.84 -23.11
CA GLN A 93 -42.17 -10.84 -22.31
C GLN A 93 -43.35 -10.26 -23.09
N GLY A 94 -43.11 -9.16 -23.83
CA GLY A 94 -44.10 -8.56 -24.72
C GLY A 94 -44.59 -9.52 -25.81
N LYS A 95 -43.67 -10.23 -26.47
CA LYS A 95 -44.01 -11.25 -27.49
C LYS A 95 -44.81 -12.41 -26.91
N LEU A 96 -44.50 -12.84 -25.68
CA LEU A 96 -45.16 -13.94 -25.00
C LEU A 96 -46.45 -13.53 -24.26
N LYS A 97 -46.85 -12.25 -24.30
CA LYS A 97 -47.99 -11.70 -23.55
C LYS A 97 -47.90 -11.99 -22.03
N ILE A 98 -46.68 -12.12 -21.50
CA ILE A 98 -46.46 -12.28 -20.06
C ILE A 98 -46.57 -10.90 -19.42
N PRO A 99 -47.35 -10.72 -18.34
CA PRO A 99 -47.42 -9.45 -17.63
C PRO A 99 -46.01 -9.03 -17.17
N VAL A 100 -45.57 -7.85 -17.59
CA VAL A 100 -44.29 -7.28 -17.13
C VAL A 100 -44.41 -7.12 -15.62
N SER A 101 -43.50 -7.74 -14.87
CA SER A 101 -43.47 -7.60 -13.42
C SER A 101 -43.23 -6.15 -13.07
N ALA A 102 -44.21 -5.52 -12.41
CA ALA A 102 -44.20 -4.09 -12.09
C ALA A 102 -43.04 -3.63 -11.17
N SER A 103 -42.18 -4.55 -10.70
CA SER A 103 -41.09 -4.25 -9.76
C SER A 103 -39.83 -3.63 -10.40
N PHE A 104 -39.76 -3.45 -11.72
CA PHE A 104 -38.56 -2.95 -12.41
C PHE A 104 -38.75 -1.63 -13.18
N VAL A 105 -39.92 -1.00 -13.08
CA VAL A 105 -40.14 0.31 -13.70
C VAL A 105 -39.44 1.36 -12.85
N ASN A 106 -38.26 1.80 -13.30
CA ASN A 106 -37.59 2.98 -12.78
C ASN A 106 -38.51 4.18 -13.07
N GLU A 107 -39.18 4.74 -12.05
CA GLU A 107 -40.17 5.82 -12.15
C GLU A 107 -39.61 7.16 -12.68
N SER A 108 -38.35 7.20 -13.13
CA SER A 108 -37.62 8.44 -13.41
C SER A 108 -37.39 8.75 -14.90
N GLU A 109 -37.89 7.97 -15.86
CA GLU A 109 -37.81 8.33 -17.29
C GLU A 109 -39.17 8.81 -17.85
N PRO A 110 -39.21 9.96 -18.56
CA PRO A 110 -40.43 10.51 -19.12
C PRO A 110 -40.94 9.64 -20.27
N ASN A 111 -42.21 9.28 -20.13
CA ASN A 111 -43.03 8.41 -20.95
C ASN A 111 -42.92 8.67 -22.48
N GLU A 112 -42.13 7.85 -23.19
CA GLU A 112 -42.24 7.72 -24.64
C GLU A 112 -43.31 6.66 -24.97
N ASN A 113 -44.37 7.10 -25.67
CA ASN A 113 -45.54 6.30 -26.03
C ASN A 113 -45.16 4.95 -26.69
N PRO A 114 -45.55 3.80 -26.10
CA PRO A 114 -45.29 2.50 -26.70
C PRO A 114 -46.19 2.29 -27.92
N ARG A 115 -45.58 1.94 -29.07
CA ARG A 115 -46.31 1.60 -30.30
C ARG A 115 -47.07 0.27 -30.13
N PRO A 116 -48.22 0.09 -30.82
CA PRO A 116 -49.00 -1.14 -30.75
C PRO A 116 -48.24 -2.29 -31.42
N PHE A 117 -48.01 -3.38 -30.68
CA PHE A 117 -47.42 -4.60 -31.23
C PHE A 117 -48.47 -5.38 -32.03
N THR A 118 -48.16 -5.61 -33.31
CA THR A 118 -48.89 -6.51 -34.20
C THR A 118 -48.64 -7.98 -33.80
N ASN A 119 -49.70 -8.79 -33.75
CA ASN A 119 -49.66 -10.21 -33.37
C ASN A 119 -48.66 -10.99 -34.24
N LEU A 120 -47.63 -11.55 -33.60
CA LEU A 120 -46.76 -12.59 -34.15
C LEU A 120 -47.22 -13.93 -33.59
N ASP A 121 -47.80 -14.75 -34.45
CA ASP A 121 -48.15 -16.14 -34.19
C ASP A 121 -47.23 -16.98 -35.09
N SER A 122 -46.02 -17.29 -34.60
CA SER A 122 -45.10 -18.17 -35.32
C SER A 122 -44.31 -19.03 -34.35
N THR A 123 -44.51 -20.34 -34.45
CA THR A 123 -43.70 -21.39 -33.81
C THR A 123 -42.20 -21.28 -34.10
N ASP A 124 -41.82 -20.57 -35.17
CA ASP A 124 -40.42 -20.34 -35.52
C ASP A 124 -39.73 -19.39 -34.53
N ASP A 125 -40.47 -18.42 -33.97
CA ASP A 125 -39.92 -17.48 -32.99
C ASP A 125 -39.59 -18.14 -31.65
N ILE A 126 -40.37 -19.17 -31.27
CA ILE A 126 -40.13 -19.94 -30.05
C ILE A 126 -38.86 -20.79 -30.19
N THR A 127 -38.61 -21.34 -31.37
CA THR A 127 -37.43 -22.16 -31.65
C THR A 127 -36.16 -21.30 -31.66
N ALA A 128 -36.20 -20.13 -32.31
CA ALA A 128 -35.10 -19.16 -32.27
C ALA A 128 -34.83 -18.61 -30.86
N LEU A 129 -35.86 -18.52 -30.00
CA LEU A 129 -35.69 -18.16 -28.60
C LEU A 129 -34.89 -19.21 -27.82
N LYS A 130 -35.23 -20.48 -28.01
CA LYS A 130 -34.60 -21.59 -27.29
C LYS A 130 -33.11 -21.68 -27.62
N GLU A 131 -32.73 -21.51 -28.89
CA GLU A 131 -31.33 -21.47 -29.31
C GLU A 131 -30.56 -20.33 -28.66
N LYS A 132 -31.17 -19.13 -28.57
CA LYS A 132 -30.54 -17.99 -27.88
C LYS A 132 -30.36 -18.21 -26.39
N VAL A 133 -31.33 -18.84 -25.72
CA VAL A 133 -31.22 -19.17 -24.29
C VAL A 133 -30.08 -20.14 -24.05
N THR A 134 -29.98 -21.21 -24.86
CA THR A 134 -28.87 -22.17 -24.74
C THR A 134 -27.51 -21.53 -25.00
N SER A 135 -27.41 -20.60 -25.97
CA SER A 135 -26.16 -19.86 -26.24
C SER A 135 -25.75 -18.96 -25.06
N LEU A 136 -26.70 -18.28 -24.42
CA LEU A 136 -26.42 -17.43 -23.25
C LEU A 136 -26.04 -18.26 -22.01
N GLU A 137 -26.61 -19.45 -21.83
CA GLU A 137 -26.21 -20.37 -20.75
C GLU A 137 -24.77 -20.86 -20.93
N GLU A 138 -24.35 -21.11 -22.17
CA GLU A 138 -22.98 -21.51 -22.50
C GLU A 138 -21.97 -20.36 -22.29
N GLU A 139 -22.32 -19.13 -22.68
CA GLU A 139 -21.53 -17.92 -22.37
C GLU A 139 -21.42 -17.69 -20.85
N LEU A 140 -22.50 -17.89 -20.10
CA LEU A 140 -22.46 -17.76 -18.64
C LEU A 140 -21.58 -18.85 -18.01
N GLY A 141 -21.56 -20.06 -18.57
CA GLY A 141 -20.68 -21.15 -18.15
C GLY A 141 -19.21 -20.84 -18.37
N THR A 142 -18.84 -20.32 -19.55
CA THR A 142 -17.47 -19.90 -19.86
C THR A 142 -17.01 -18.75 -18.98
N LEU A 143 -17.88 -17.78 -18.68
CA LEU A 143 -17.57 -16.67 -17.77
C LEU A 143 -17.29 -17.17 -16.34
N LYS A 144 -18.10 -18.12 -15.84
CA LYS A 144 -17.89 -18.76 -14.53
C LYS A 144 -16.59 -19.57 -14.50
N ALA A 145 -16.26 -20.28 -15.57
CA ALA A 145 -15.02 -21.05 -15.68
C ALA A 145 -13.79 -20.13 -15.69
N LEU A 146 -13.83 -19.01 -16.43
CA LEU A 146 -12.77 -18.00 -16.40
C LEU A 146 -12.58 -17.42 -14.99
N HIS A 147 -13.67 -17.09 -14.31
CA HIS A 147 -13.61 -16.62 -12.93
C HIS A 147 -13.00 -17.66 -11.97
N ALA A 148 -13.34 -18.95 -12.16
CA ALA A 148 -12.75 -20.04 -11.38
C ALA A 148 -11.25 -20.25 -11.69
N CYS A 149 -10.83 -20.14 -12.94
CA CYS A 149 -9.42 -20.24 -13.33
C CYS A 149 -8.58 -19.06 -12.80
N CYS A 150 -9.18 -17.88 -12.66
CA CYS A 150 -8.51 -16.73 -12.05
C CYS A 150 -8.29 -16.88 -10.52
N SER A 151 -8.84 -17.91 -9.87
CA SER A 151 -8.79 -18.07 -8.41
C SER A 151 -7.90 -19.23 -7.92
N TYR A 152 -7.13 -19.90 -8.78
CA TYR A 152 -6.26 -20.99 -8.33
C TYR A 152 -4.98 -21.16 -9.18
N THR A 153 -3.84 -20.73 -8.64
CA THR A 153 -2.53 -21.29 -9.01
C THR A 153 -2.04 -22.11 -7.81
N PRO A 154 -1.92 -23.45 -7.92
CA PRO A 154 -1.30 -24.26 -6.89
C PRO A 154 0.16 -23.81 -6.73
N LEU A 155 0.57 -23.55 -5.48
CA LEU A 155 1.98 -23.38 -5.13
C LEU A 155 2.72 -24.65 -5.58
N ILE A 156 3.76 -24.45 -6.39
CA ILE A 156 4.77 -25.49 -6.62
C ILE A 156 5.59 -25.53 -5.32
N ASP A 157 5.45 -26.60 -4.57
CA ASP A 157 6.31 -26.89 -3.41
C ASP A 157 7.75 -27.08 -3.92
N ASP A 158 8.65 -26.19 -3.49
CA ASP A 158 10.09 -26.34 -3.72
C ASP A 158 10.62 -27.53 -2.90
N PRO A 159 11.48 -28.39 -3.50
CA PRO A 159 11.96 -29.59 -2.83
C PRO A 159 12.95 -29.27 -1.72
N ALA A 160 12.75 -29.97 -0.61
CA ALA A 160 13.54 -29.98 0.62
C ALA A 160 15.05 -29.86 0.42
N VAL A 161 15.64 -28.81 1.00
CA VAL A 161 17.06 -28.77 1.36
C VAL A 161 17.22 -29.56 2.65
N THR A 162 17.89 -30.70 2.55
CA THR A 162 18.29 -31.54 3.68
C THR A 162 19.54 -30.98 4.33
N ASP A 163 19.39 -30.43 5.54
CA ASP A 163 20.50 -30.11 6.43
C ASP A 163 21.07 -31.40 7.03
N LYS A 164 22.37 -31.62 6.82
CA LYS A 164 23.15 -32.64 7.54
C LYS A 164 23.69 -32.03 8.84
N GLU A 165 23.19 -32.53 9.96
CA GLU A 165 23.77 -32.33 11.30
C GLU A 165 25.18 -32.93 11.39
N GLU A 166 26.15 -32.14 11.85
CA GLU A 166 27.43 -32.62 12.35
C GLU A 166 27.32 -32.94 13.84
N SER A 167 27.61 -34.20 14.15
CA SER A 167 27.59 -34.82 15.48
C SER A 167 28.80 -34.40 16.31
N SER A 168 28.53 -34.01 17.56
CA SER A 168 29.50 -33.92 18.66
C SER A 168 29.94 -35.31 19.15
N VAL A 169 31.25 -35.54 19.36
CA VAL A 169 31.78 -36.49 20.37
C VAL A 169 33.09 -35.93 20.96
N ALA A 170 33.27 -36.20 22.25
CA ALA A 170 34.16 -35.56 23.21
C ALA A 170 35.59 -36.14 23.31
N ALA A 171 36.42 -35.35 24.03
CA ALA A 171 37.54 -35.70 24.92
C ALA A 171 38.86 -36.24 24.33
N GLU A 172 39.98 -35.52 24.59
CA GLU A 172 41.07 -36.05 25.43
C GLU A 172 42.14 -34.97 25.74
N THR A 173 42.46 -34.81 27.03
CA THR A 173 43.60 -34.10 27.61
C THR A 173 44.91 -34.84 27.36
N LYS A 174 46.00 -34.14 26.98
CA LYS A 174 47.37 -34.48 27.40
C LYS A 174 48.37 -33.34 27.16
N GLU A 175 49.08 -33.00 28.24
CA GLU A 175 50.31 -32.20 28.27
C GLU A 175 51.46 -32.91 27.56
N ALA A 176 52.35 -32.15 26.89
CA ALA A 176 53.80 -32.35 26.95
C ALA A 176 54.56 -31.18 26.29
N ASN A 177 55.55 -30.68 27.02
CA ASN A 177 56.58 -29.74 26.61
C ASN A 177 57.34 -30.19 25.35
N HIS A 178 57.75 -29.26 24.46
CA HIS A 178 59.14 -29.21 23.98
C HIS A 178 59.53 -27.87 23.33
N SER A 179 60.74 -27.48 23.70
CA SER A 179 61.57 -26.36 23.26
C SER A 179 62.01 -26.50 21.79
N GLY A 180 62.19 -25.37 21.10
CA GLY A 180 62.88 -25.32 19.80
C GLY A 180 62.95 -23.91 19.21
N GLU A 181 64.08 -23.23 19.44
CA GLU A 181 64.51 -22.02 18.73
C GLU A 181 64.67 -22.26 17.21
N SER A 182 64.27 -21.29 16.38
CA SER A 182 65.20 -20.49 15.54
C SER A 182 64.54 -19.88 14.28
N ARG A 183 64.70 -18.54 14.22
CA ARG A 183 65.15 -17.72 13.08
C ARG A 183 64.32 -17.61 11.78
N LEU A 184 64.04 -16.34 11.49
CA LEU A 184 64.15 -15.62 10.20
C LEU A 184 63.17 -16.04 9.09
N SER A 185 62.18 -15.19 8.81
CA SER A 185 62.29 -14.23 7.70
C SER A 185 61.10 -13.29 7.59
N ARG A 186 61.44 -12.05 7.24
CA ARG A 186 60.59 -11.03 6.61
C ARG A 186 59.74 -11.65 5.50
N ASP A 187 58.45 -11.31 5.48
CA ASP A 187 57.86 -10.59 4.35
C ASP A 187 56.45 -10.10 4.74
N ASN A 188 56.37 -8.78 4.93
CA ASN A 188 55.10 -8.06 5.05
C ASN A 188 54.60 -7.77 3.63
N SER A 189 53.60 -8.53 3.18
CA SER A 189 52.66 -8.09 2.14
C SER A 189 51.26 -8.09 2.73
N PRO A 190 50.50 -6.97 2.68
CA PRO A 190 49.14 -6.96 3.15
C PRO A 190 48.28 -7.74 2.16
N ALA A 191 47.83 -8.92 2.57
CA ALA A 191 46.75 -9.61 1.90
C ALA A 191 45.50 -8.73 2.00
N VAL A 192 45.05 -8.24 0.85
CA VAL A 192 43.75 -7.61 0.65
C VAL A 192 42.68 -8.57 1.16
N VAL A 193 42.07 -8.23 2.30
CA VAL A 193 40.88 -8.90 2.81
C VAL A 193 39.78 -8.67 1.77
N PRO A 194 39.19 -9.71 1.16
CA PRO A 194 38.00 -9.53 0.36
C PRO A 194 36.90 -9.14 1.32
N GLY A 195 36.49 -7.87 1.28
CA GLY A 195 35.28 -7.42 1.93
C GLY A 195 34.13 -8.33 1.53
N LEU A 196 33.50 -8.95 2.52
CA LEU A 196 32.20 -9.58 2.37
C LEU A 196 31.21 -8.45 2.02
N THR A 197 31.09 -8.11 0.74
CA THR A 197 29.90 -7.45 0.21
C THR A 197 28.77 -8.45 0.38
N VAL A 198 28.03 -8.32 1.48
CA VAL A 198 26.68 -8.85 1.58
C VAL A 198 25.85 -8.01 0.61
N ASN A 199 25.85 -8.41 -0.65
CA ASN A 199 24.86 -7.98 -1.62
C ASN A 199 23.52 -8.52 -1.12
N VAL A 200 22.85 -7.76 -0.27
CA VAL A 200 21.42 -7.91 -0.04
C VAL A 200 20.76 -7.43 -1.33
N ALA A 201 20.75 -8.29 -2.33
CA ALA A 201 19.92 -8.17 -3.51
C ALA A 201 18.46 -8.35 -3.08
N LEU A 202 17.91 -7.36 -2.38
CA LEU A 202 16.48 -7.14 -2.33
C LEU A 202 16.10 -6.56 -3.69
N GLY A 203 16.06 -7.46 -4.67
CA GLY A 203 15.48 -7.23 -5.96
C GLY A 203 14.09 -6.67 -5.74
N TRP A 204 13.93 -5.42 -6.15
CA TRP A 204 12.67 -4.72 -6.12
C TRP A 204 11.70 -5.50 -6.98
N VAL A 205 10.78 -6.21 -6.33
CA VAL A 205 9.59 -6.75 -6.96
C VAL A 205 8.91 -5.54 -7.59
N LYS A 206 9.12 -5.37 -8.90
CA LYS A 206 8.20 -4.67 -9.79
C LYS A 206 6.82 -5.08 -9.26
N LEU A 207 6.05 -4.15 -8.69
CA LEU A 207 4.61 -4.33 -8.45
C LEU A 207 3.95 -4.56 -9.82
N LEU A 208 4.29 -5.69 -10.44
CA LEU A 208 3.41 -6.46 -11.24
C LEU A 208 2.21 -6.64 -10.32
N LEU A 209 1.02 -6.33 -10.84
CA LEU A 209 -0.23 -6.83 -10.31
C LEU A 209 -0.19 -8.35 -10.39
N ILE A 210 0.71 -8.99 -9.65
CA ILE A 210 0.65 -10.40 -9.35
C ILE A 210 -0.66 -10.47 -8.58
N SER A 211 -1.63 -11.20 -9.12
CA SER A 211 -2.80 -11.67 -8.39
C SER A 211 -2.29 -12.55 -7.24
N GLY A 212 -1.71 -11.91 -6.23
CA GLY A 212 -1.31 -12.57 -5.00
C GLY A 212 -2.57 -13.04 -4.29
N PRO A 213 -2.49 -14.16 -3.55
CA PRO A 213 -3.61 -14.64 -2.77
C PRO A 213 -4.08 -13.50 -1.86
N THR A 214 -5.30 -13.05 -2.12
CA THR A 214 -5.98 -12.05 -1.29
C THR A 214 -6.29 -12.74 0.02
N LEU A 215 -5.37 -12.66 0.99
CA LEU A 215 -5.62 -13.01 2.38
C LEU A 215 -6.63 -12.01 2.93
N TYR A 216 -7.86 -12.21 2.53
CA TYR A 216 -9.01 -11.45 2.92
C TYR A 216 -9.89 -12.33 3.82
N PRO A 217 -10.42 -11.80 4.93
CA PRO A 217 -10.25 -10.43 5.42
C PRO A 217 -8.82 -10.17 5.92
N LEU A 218 -8.34 -8.93 5.72
CA LEU A 218 -7.05 -8.54 6.26
C LEU A 218 -7.07 -8.68 7.79
N PRO A 219 -6.01 -9.22 8.41
CA PRO A 219 -5.95 -9.33 9.87
C PRO A 219 -5.95 -7.94 10.49
N PHE A 220 -6.57 -7.82 11.67
CA PHE A 220 -6.58 -6.56 12.40
C PHE A 220 -5.14 -6.14 12.76
N PRO A 221 -4.71 -4.89 12.50
CA PRO A 221 -3.32 -4.49 12.70
C PRO A 221 -2.92 -4.53 14.17
N GLN A 222 -1.75 -5.11 14.46
CA GLN A 222 -1.20 -5.10 15.82
C GLN A 222 -0.92 -3.66 16.27
N GLY A 223 -1.40 -3.32 17.47
CA GLY A 223 -1.23 -1.98 18.05
C GLY A 223 -2.36 -0.98 17.73
N ALA A 224 -3.25 -1.31 16.78
CA ALA A 224 -4.43 -0.48 16.49
C ALA A 224 -5.48 -0.49 17.62
N ASN A 225 -5.33 -1.38 18.60
CA ASN A 225 -6.19 -1.53 19.78
C ASN A 225 -6.30 -0.26 20.63
N GLN A 226 -5.37 0.69 20.45
CA GLN A 226 -5.37 1.97 21.16
C GLN A 226 -6.40 2.97 20.61
N GLY A 227 -6.85 2.79 19.37
CA GLY A 227 -7.82 3.67 18.69
C GLY A 227 -9.18 3.00 18.51
N THR A 228 -10.11 3.19 19.44
CA THR A 228 -11.46 2.59 19.38
C THR A 228 -12.26 2.94 18.12
N TRP A 229 -11.93 4.06 17.48
CA TRP A 229 -12.53 4.46 16.20
C TRP A 229 -12.06 3.61 15.01
N PHE A 230 -10.80 3.15 15.07
CA PHE A 230 -10.15 2.48 13.94
C PHE A 230 -10.73 1.08 13.75
N GLU A 231 -11.09 0.38 14.81
CA GLU A 231 -11.73 -0.94 14.73
C GLU A 231 -13.01 -0.90 13.90
N GLY A 232 -13.92 0.02 14.21
CA GLY A 232 -15.18 0.17 13.45
C GLY A 232 -14.95 0.62 12.00
N ALA A 233 -14.00 1.53 11.77
CA ALA A 233 -13.65 1.97 10.43
C ALA A 233 -13.03 0.84 9.60
N PHE A 234 -12.06 0.12 10.18
CA PHE A 234 -11.38 -1.01 9.56
C PHE A 234 -12.35 -2.13 9.25
N ALA A 235 -13.22 -2.52 10.18
CA ALA A 235 -14.25 -3.53 9.91
C ALA A 235 -15.19 -3.12 8.76
N PHE A 236 -15.48 -1.82 8.61
CA PHE A 236 -16.31 -1.31 7.52
C PHE A 236 -15.61 -1.32 6.16
N VAL A 237 -14.33 -0.92 6.09
CA VAL A 237 -13.59 -0.83 4.82
C VAL A 237 -12.83 -2.11 4.46
N ASN A 238 -12.60 -3.01 5.40
CA ASN A 238 -12.01 -4.31 5.15
C ASN A 238 -13.08 -5.18 4.50
N ILE A 239 -13.40 -4.93 3.23
CA ILE A 239 -14.28 -5.70 2.33
C ILE A 239 -13.50 -6.20 1.10
N ASN A 240 -13.84 -7.38 0.57
CA ASN A 240 -13.12 -7.93 -0.58
C ASN A 240 -13.61 -7.28 -1.89
N LEU A 241 -12.89 -6.28 -2.37
CA LEU A 241 -13.09 -5.67 -3.69
C LEU A 241 -11.92 -5.97 -4.64
N GLY A 242 -11.11 -6.99 -4.32
CA GLY A 242 -9.95 -7.41 -5.11
C GLY A 242 -8.60 -6.85 -4.64
N GLY A 243 -7.54 -7.30 -5.31
CA GLY A 243 -6.14 -6.99 -4.95
C GLY A 243 -5.82 -5.50 -4.88
N PRO A 244 -6.21 -4.67 -5.86
CA PRO A 244 -5.97 -3.23 -5.81
C PRO A 244 -6.57 -2.54 -4.59
N TYR A 245 -7.81 -2.90 -4.24
CA TYR A 245 -8.46 -2.35 -3.07
C TYR A 245 -7.80 -2.83 -1.77
N THR A 246 -7.39 -4.10 -1.71
CA THR A 246 -6.66 -4.65 -0.57
C THR A 246 -5.36 -3.86 -0.30
N LEU A 247 -4.59 -3.57 -1.36
CA LEU A 247 -3.38 -2.76 -1.29
C LEU A 247 -3.66 -1.32 -0.80
N LEU A 248 -4.79 -0.74 -1.22
CA LEU A 248 -5.23 0.57 -0.72
C LEU A 248 -5.51 0.53 0.79
N ILE A 249 -6.17 -0.52 1.29
CA ILE A 249 -6.45 -0.70 2.72
C ILE A 249 -5.14 -0.92 3.49
N GLU A 250 -4.21 -1.74 2.99
CA GLU A 250 -2.88 -1.91 3.59
C GLU A 250 -2.11 -0.57 3.67
N CYS A 251 -2.10 0.22 2.59
CA CYS A 251 -1.48 1.55 2.59
C CYS A 251 -2.14 2.48 3.62
N TRP A 252 -3.47 2.42 3.77
CA TRP A 252 -4.18 3.20 4.77
C TRP A 252 -3.83 2.74 6.19
N VAL A 253 -3.75 1.43 6.46
CA VAL A 253 -3.31 0.85 7.73
C VAL A 253 -1.91 1.37 8.09
N GLU A 254 -0.97 1.33 7.14
CA GLU A 254 0.39 1.81 7.33
C GLU A 254 0.45 3.32 7.63
N LEU A 255 -0.37 4.11 6.96
CA LEU A 255 -0.49 5.54 7.22
C LEU A 255 -0.99 5.82 8.65
N GLU A 256 -2.04 5.11 9.09
CA GLU A 256 -2.58 5.27 10.45
C GLU A 256 -1.59 4.76 11.51
N ARG A 257 -0.84 3.70 11.22
CA ARG A 257 0.26 3.21 12.06
C ARG A 257 1.34 4.26 12.27
N LEU A 258 1.75 4.95 11.21
CA LEU A 258 2.70 6.07 11.28
C LEU A 258 2.17 7.24 12.12
N HIS A 259 0.84 7.42 12.16
CA HIS A 259 0.16 8.39 13.01
C HIS A 259 -0.26 7.84 14.38
N GLN A 260 0.28 6.68 14.79
CA GLN A 260 0.03 6.05 16.08
C GLN A 260 -1.47 5.82 16.36
N TRP A 261 -2.26 5.58 15.32
CA TRP A 261 -3.71 5.34 15.41
C TRP A 261 -4.48 6.47 16.09
N GLN A 262 -3.86 7.64 16.26
CA GLN A 262 -4.47 8.74 16.97
C GLN A 262 -5.66 9.23 16.17
N GLY A 263 -6.85 9.02 16.71
CA GLY A 263 -8.09 9.49 16.13
C GLY A 263 -8.00 10.98 15.94
N LYS A 264 -7.94 11.43 14.69
CA LYS A 264 -8.01 12.84 14.33
C LYS A 264 -9.42 13.36 14.58
N THR A 265 -9.82 13.49 15.85
CA THR A 265 -10.85 14.47 16.24
C THR A 265 -10.39 15.88 15.85
N THR A 266 -9.09 16.07 15.64
CA THR A 266 -8.51 17.08 14.74
C THR A 266 -8.87 16.74 13.28
N GLY A 267 -10.17 16.75 12.94
CA GLY A 267 -10.61 16.62 11.56
C GLY A 267 -9.84 17.57 10.65
N LEU A 268 -9.84 17.30 9.33
CA LEU A 268 -9.10 18.06 8.31
C LEU A 268 -8.90 19.53 8.72
N THR A 269 -7.64 19.98 8.71
CA THR A 269 -7.26 21.37 9.01
C THR A 269 -8.22 22.32 8.30
N GLY A 270 -8.80 23.29 9.02
CA GLY A 270 -9.82 24.17 8.45
C GLY A 270 -11.27 23.75 8.72
N LYS A 271 -11.53 22.93 9.74
CA LYS A 271 -12.90 22.69 10.26
C LYS A 271 -13.65 24.01 10.51
N ASN A 272 -12.96 25.04 11.01
CA ASN A 272 -13.53 26.37 11.28
C ASN A 272 -13.86 27.18 10.01
N ILE A 273 -13.31 26.80 8.86
CA ILE A 273 -13.51 27.47 7.56
C ILE A 273 -14.60 26.75 6.75
N ARG A 274 -14.96 25.52 7.13
CA ARG A 274 -16.01 24.73 6.47
C ARG A 274 -17.35 25.47 6.54
N PRO A 275 -18.10 25.57 5.42
CA PRO A 275 -19.45 26.14 5.44
C PRO A 275 -20.34 25.42 6.46
N ALA A 276 -21.11 26.19 7.23
CA ALA A 276 -21.96 25.66 8.30
C ALA A 276 -23.02 24.69 7.75
N GLU A 277 -23.57 24.99 6.57
CA GLU A 277 -24.55 24.16 5.86
C GLU A 277 -23.94 22.81 5.50
N LEU A 278 -22.68 22.79 5.06
CA LEU A 278 -21.97 21.55 4.74
C LEU A 278 -21.62 20.75 6.00
N THR A 279 -21.26 21.43 7.09
CA THR A 279 -21.03 20.79 8.40
C THR A 279 -22.31 20.13 8.88
N SER A 280 -23.43 20.85 8.86
CA SER A 280 -24.74 20.30 9.19
C SER A 280 -25.05 19.09 8.32
N TRP A 281 -24.73 19.11 7.03
CA TRP A 281 -24.99 17.99 6.12
C TRP A 281 -24.19 16.75 6.45
N ILE A 282 -22.92 16.92 6.76
CA ILE A 282 -22.04 15.82 7.17
C ILE A 282 -22.54 15.23 8.49
N ASP A 283 -22.87 16.08 9.47
CA ASP A 283 -23.27 15.66 10.81
C ASP A 283 -24.68 15.04 10.85
N SER A 284 -25.62 15.52 10.01
CA SER A 284 -27.00 15.05 10.01
C SER A 284 -27.32 14.03 8.92
N GLY A 285 -26.59 14.02 7.80
CA GLY A 285 -26.98 13.32 6.58
C GLY A 285 -26.17 12.07 6.23
N ARG A 286 -24.88 11.96 6.62
CA ARG A 286 -24.03 10.85 6.17
C ARG A 286 -24.37 9.48 6.77
N TYR A 287 -24.95 9.45 7.97
CA TYR A 287 -25.11 8.21 8.74
C TYR A 287 -26.57 7.80 8.98
N GLY A 288 -27.48 8.18 8.09
CA GLY A 288 -28.85 7.63 8.08
C GLY A 288 -29.72 7.99 9.29
N LYS A 289 -29.23 8.81 10.23
CA LYS A 289 -30.11 9.49 11.18
C LYS A 289 -31.06 10.33 10.33
N ARG A 290 -32.37 10.12 10.48
CA ARG A 290 -33.48 10.73 9.72
C ARG A 290 -33.53 12.27 9.92
N GLY A 291 -32.44 12.96 9.65
CA GLY A 291 -32.13 14.29 10.13
C GLY A 291 -32.19 15.28 8.99
N LYS A 292 -33.28 16.04 8.98
CA LYS A 292 -33.45 17.37 8.38
C LYS A 292 -32.84 17.55 6.99
N LYS A 293 -33.71 17.58 5.97
CA LYS A 293 -33.36 18.04 4.62
C LYS A 293 -32.69 19.40 4.73
N ILE A 294 -31.45 19.51 4.27
CA ILE A 294 -30.76 20.80 4.24
C ILE A 294 -31.28 21.56 3.04
N VAL A 295 -31.90 22.70 3.33
CA VAL A 295 -32.46 23.59 2.33
C VAL A 295 -31.50 24.75 2.17
N ILE A 296 -30.76 24.76 1.07
CA ILE A 296 -30.00 25.93 0.63
C ILE A 296 -30.96 26.78 -0.20
N ILE A 297 -31.21 28.01 0.25
CA ILE A 297 -32.09 28.94 -0.46
C ILE A 297 -31.48 29.25 -1.83
N SER A 298 -32.28 29.24 -2.90
CA SER A 298 -31.78 29.44 -4.27
C SER A 298 -30.95 30.72 -4.44
N ALA A 299 -31.34 31.80 -3.76
CA ALA A 299 -30.62 33.07 -3.79
C ALA A 299 -29.21 33.00 -3.15
N CYS A 300 -28.94 31.99 -2.32
CA CYS A 300 -27.68 31.81 -1.62
C CYS A 300 -26.76 30.77 -2.27
N ILE A 301 -27.18 30.10 -3.36
CA ILE A 301 -26.41 29.01 -3.98
C ILE A 301 -25.03 29.48 -4.42
N THR A 302 -24.94 30.65 -5.07
CA THR A 302 -23.65 31.19 -5.53
C THR A 302 -22.72 31.47 -4.35
N ALA A 303 -23.22 32.12 -3.30
CA ALA A 303 -22.42 32.42 -2.10
C ALA A 303 -22.00 31.16 -1.36
N PHE A 304 -22.86 30.13 -1.31
CA PHE A 304 -22.50 28.83 -0.75
C PHE A 304 -21.41 28.15 -1.57
N GLY A 305 -21.51 28.18 -2.90
CA GLY A 305 -20.49 27.65 -3.82
C GLY A 305 -19.12 28.27 -3.57
N GLU A 306 -19.04 29.60 -3.43
CA GLU A 306 -17.79 30.30 -3.12
C GLU A 306 -17.20 29.91 -1.76
N LYS A 307 -18.04 29.73 -0.72
CA LYS A 307 -17.58 29.29 0.61
C LYS A 307 -17.07 27.84 0.58
N VAL A 308 -17.78 26.94 -0.10
CA VAL A 308 -17.34 25.55 -0.30
C VAL A 308 -16.02 25.52 -1.04
N TRP A 309 -15.89 26.33 -2.10
CA TRP A 309 -14.69 26.43 -2.89
C TRP A 309 -13.50 26.93 -2.08
N THR A 310 -13.70 28.00 -1.30
CA THR A 310 -12.68 28.55 -0.38
C THR A 310 -12.20 27.50 0.62
N TRP A 311 -13.13 26.77 1.24
CA TRP A 311 -12.80 25.66 2.14
C TRP A 311 -12.04 24.54 1.41
N TRP A 312 -12.47 24.14 0.22
CA TRP A 312 -11.80 23.12 -0.58
C TRP A 312 -10.37 23.53 -0.96
N MET A 313 -10.16 24.79 -1.31
CA MET A 313 -8.84 25.36 -1.60
C MET A 313 -7.91 25.32 -0.40
N TYR A 314 -8.44 25.59 0.81
CA TYR A 314 -7.68 25.51 2.06
C TYR A 314 -7.23 24.08 2.38
N LEU A 315 -8.01 23.07 1.98
CA LEU A 315 -7.67 21.67 2.16
C LEU A 315 -6.58 21.16 1.21
N GLN A 316 -6.26 21.92 0.16
CA GLN A 316 -5.28 21.46 -0.80
C GLN A 316 -3.88 21.51 -0.18
N PRO A 317 -3.09 20.44 -0.34
CA PRO A 317 -1.72 20.45 0.13
C PRO A 317 -0.87 21.45 -0.65
N GLU A 318 0.14 22.02 -0.01
CA GLU A 318 0.99 23.08 -0.58
C GLU A 318 1.66 22.68 -1.89
N TRP A 319 1.96 21.39 -2.08
CA TRP A 319 2.59 20.88 -3.30
C TRP A 319 1.66 20.89 -4.52
N ARG A 320 0.35 21.11 -4.36
CA ARG A 320 -0.60 21.04 -5.47
C ARG A 320 -0.55 22.32 -6.32
N LYS A 321 -0.11 22.18 -7.57
CA LYS A 321 -0.08 23.29 -8.54
C LYS A 321 -1.49 23.84 -8.76
N LYS A 322 -1.58 25.17 -8.84
CA LYS A 322 -2.80 25.90 -9.16
C LYS A 322 -2.76 26.37 -10.62
N GLY A 323 -3.91 26.33 -11.28
CA GLY A 323 -4.10 26.85 -12.63
C GLY A 323 -4.18 28.38 -12.64
N THR A 324 -4.39 28.94 -13.83
CA THR A 324 -4.54 30.39 -14.05
C THR A 324 -5.77 30.98 -13.36
N ASP A 325 -6.76 30.15 -13.06
CA ASP A 325 -7.99 30.47 -12.33
C ASP A 325 -7.84 30.27 -10.80
N ASN A 326 -6.60 30.10 -10.31
CA ASN A 326 -6.28 29.71 -8.94
C ASN A 326 -6.89 28.38 -8.48
N ARG A 327 -7.48 27.59 -9.39
CA ARG A 327 -8.05 26.29 -9.03
C ARG A 327 -6.95 25.24 -9.00
N PRO A 328 -7.07 24.21 -8.15
CA PRO A 328 -6.05 23.17 -8.10
C PRO A 328 -6.10 22.44 -9.43
N LEU A 329 -4.96 22.33 -10.12
CA LEU A 329 -4.93 21.60 -11.37
C LEU A 329 -5.39 20.15 -11.13
N PRO A 330 -6.01 19.51 -12.14
CA PRO A 330 -6.12 18.07 -12.14
C PRO A 330 -4.73 17.53 -11.88
N VAL A 331 -4.67 16.51 -11.04
CA VAL A 331 -3.45 15.77 -10.87
C VAL A 331 -3.16 15.11 -12.22
N THR A 332 -2.28 15.69 -13.02
CA THR A 332 -1.86 15.14 -14.31
C THR A 332 -0.48 14.53 -14.24
N ASN A 333 0.35 15.01 -13.32
CA ASN A 333 1.69 14.49 -13.04
C ASN A 333 1.99 14.73 -11.57
N PHE A 334 2.62 13.77 -10.92
CA PHE A 334 3.20 13.93 -9.60
C PHE A 334 4.72 13.91 -9.63
#